data_AF-A0A6J3M7F3-F1
#
_entry.id   AF-A0A6J3M7F3-F1
#
_cell.length_a   1.000
_cell.length_b   1.000
_cell.length_c   1.000
_cell.angle_alpha   90.00
_cell.angle_beta   90.00
_cell.angle_gamma   90.00
#
_symmetry.space_group_name_H-M   'P 1'
#
loop_
_entity.id
_entity.type
_entity.pdbx_description
1 polymer ?
#
loop_
_entity_poly.entity_id
_entity_poly.type
_entity_poly.pdbx_seq_one_letter_code
_entity_poly.pdbx_strand_id
1 'polypeptide(L)'
;NALAILTYILSDGGYSTDNISNHEMNRPRDLSTQILDVLLAYGWNINKRFNRAGRRSGPFLWAVLANEDLVKYCLEHGASVHPEGQSPLQPDFITQDQLRCPPVLEKAAAKATVATFKLLHAYGAPLGWRCLHHAVHAATFPWMSGRPGGTPTPGTSEEQYPKAQTYAERMAMVYYLVEDLGLDVNGPDQPPTQIRLPMRRGPPLCYVSDSDVLEYGAGPETWEVLDTRELTWYLLDHGADPRPALERLQGGSHPTFIADVEAW
;
A
#
# COMPACT_ATOMS: atom_id res chain seq x y z
N ASN A 1 20.67 -16.17 -21.54
CA ASN A 1 20.45 -17.61 -21.34
C ASN A 1 19.14 -17.91 -20.61
N ALA A 2 18.77 -17.18 -19.54
CA ALA A 2 17.50 -17.39 -18.81
C ALA A 2 16.22 -17.46 -19.66
N LEU A 3 16.06 -16.61 -20.68
CA LEU A 3 14.89 -16.65 -21.57
C LEU A 3 14.80 -17.93 -22.40
N ALA A 4 15.94 -18.44 -22.90
CA ALA A 4 15.97 -19.69 -23.67
C ALA A 4 15.60 -20.88 -22.78
N ILE A 5 16.09 -20.90 -21.54
CA ILE A 5 15.74 -21.92 -20.54
C ILE A 5 14.25 -21.85 -20.20
N LEU A 6 13.71 -20.65 -19.94
CA LEU A 6 12.29 -20.47 -19.64
C LEU A 6 11.41 -20.94 -20.82
N THR A 7 11.76 -20.52 -22.04
CA THR A 7 11.04 -20.92 -23.26
C THR A 7 11.02 -22.44 -23.39
N TYR A 8 12.18 -23.10 -23.26
CA TYR A 8 12.28 -24.56 -23.32
C TYR A 8 11.44 -25.26 -22.25
N ILE A 9 11.45 -24.76 -21.02
CA ILE A 9 10.65 -25.33 -19.92
C ILE A 9 9.14 -25.23 -20.21
N LEU A 10 8.69 -24.12 -20.79
CA LEU A 10 7.28 -23.89 -21.12
C LEU A 10 6.83 -24.58 -22.41
N SER A 11 7.71 -24.75 -23.40
CA SER A 11 7.41 -25.46 -24.66
C SER A 11 7.52 -26.97 -24.54
N ASP A 12 8.70 -27.44 -24.13
CA ASP A 12 9.10 -28.85 -24.24
C ASP A 12 9.11 -29.54 -22.88
N GLY A 13 9.32 -28.78 -21.80
CA GLY A 13 9.34 -29.27 -20.44
C GLY A 13 7.96 -29.57 -19.83
N GLY A 14 6.87 -29.24 -20.52
CA GLY A 14 5.49 -29.49 -20.07
C GLY A 14 5.08 -28.69 -18.83
N TYR A 15 5.79 -27.62 -18.49
CA TYR A 15 5.49 -26.81 -17.32
C TYR A 15 4.34 -25.83 -17.61
N SER A 16 3.27 -25.87 -16.81
CA SER A 16 2.15 -24.94 -16.95
C SER A 16 2.42 -23.60 -16.26
N THR A 17 2.16 -22.51 -16.98
CA THR A 17 2.19 -21.14 -16.44
C THR A 17 1.16 -20.92 -15.33
N ASP A 18 0.15 -21.78 -15.18
CA ASP A 18 -0.83 -21.71 -14.10
C ASP A 18 -0.23 -21.87 -12.70
N ASN A 19 0.93 -22.52 -12.60
CA ASN A 19 1.64 -22.76 -11.36
C ASN A 19 2.53 -21.59 -10.93
N ILE A 20 2.73 -20.59 -11.81
CA ILE A 20 3.55 -19.42 -11.53
C ILE A 20 2.72 -18.39 -10.79
N SER A 21 3.00 -18.19 -9.51
CA SER A 21 2.27 -17.19 -8.73
C SER A 21 2.81 -15.78 -8.96
N ASN A 22 1.91 -14.79 -9.01
CA ASN A 22 2.30 -13.37 -9.06
C ASN A 22 3.24 -12.97 -7.91
N HIS A 23 3.12 -13.64 -6.76
CA HIS A 23 3.98 -13.41 -5.60
C HIS A 23 5.43 -13.82 -5.89
N GLU A 24 5.65 -14.93 -6.59
CA GLU A 24 7.00 -15.36 -7.00
C GLU A 24 7.58 -14.43 -8.04
N MET A 25 6.74 -13.93 -8.96
CA MET A 25 7.13 -12.98 -9.99
C MET A 25 7.52 -11.61 -9.45
N ASN A 26 7.03 -11.21 -8.26
CA ASN A 26 7.36 -9.92 -7.64
C ASN A 26 8.59 -9.96 -6.72
N ARG A 27 9.24 -11.12 -6.56
CA ARG A 27 10.46 -11.24 -5.73
C ARG A 27 11.73 -10.71 -6.39
N PRO A 28 11.96 -10.91 -7.71
CA PRO A 28 13.13 -10.36 -8.37
C PRO A 28 13.04 -8.83 -8.39
N ARG A 29 14.08 -8.14 -7.90
CA ARG A 29 14.18 -6.68 -8.00
C ARG A 29 14.23 -6.21 -9.47
N ASP A 30 14.80 -7.05 -10.33
CA ASP A 30 15.01 -6.77 -11.76
C ASP A 30 14.20 -7.73 -12.64
N LEU A 31 12.88 -7.78 -12.44
CA LEU A 31 12.04 -8.56 -13.34
C LEU A 31 12.05 -7.92 -14.73
N SER A 32 12.66 -8.62 -15.69
CA SER A 32 12.68 -8.18 -17.08
C SER A 32 11.30 -8.32 -17.72
N THR A 33 10.86 -7.29 -18.42
CA THR A 33 9.65 -7.33 -19.27
C THR A 33 9.73 -8.43 -20.32
N GLN A 34 10.94 -8.82 -20.77
CA GLN A 34 11.12 -9.95 -21.69
C GLN A 34 10.72 -11.29 -21.07
N ILE A 35 10.89 -11.46 -19.75
CA ILE A 35 10.40 -12.67 -19.04
C ILE A 35 8.88 -12.64 -19.02
N LEU A 36 8.28 -11.48 -18.75
CA LEU A 36 6.83 -11.32 -18.76
C LEU A 36 6.24 -11.58 -20.15
N ASP A 37 6.89 -11.10 -21.22
CA ASP A 37 6.46 -11.34 -22.61
C ASP A 37 6.39 -12.84 -22.92
N VAL A 38 7.44 -13.59 -22.52
CA VAL A 38 7.45 -15.06 -22.68
C VAL A 38 6.33 -15.70 -21.86
N LEU A 39 6.14 -15.29 -20.60
CA LEU A 39 5.07 -15.86 -19.76
C LEU A 39 3.68 -15.61 -20.35
N LEU A 40 3.41 -14.38 -20.79
CA LEU A 40 2.14 -14.00 -21.43
C LEU A 40 1.93 -14.79 -22.73
N ALA A 41 2.97 -14.97 -23.55
CA ALA A 41 2.89 -15.75 -24.79
C ALA A 41 2.54 -17.22 -24.53
N TYR A 42 2.91 -17.77 -23.37
CA TYR A 42 2.57 -19.12 -22.92
C TYR A 42 1.36 -19.15 -21.97
N GLY A 43 0.49 -18.14 -22.03
CA GLY A 43 -0.83 -18.15 -21.38
C GLY A 43 -0.82 -17.81 -19.89
N TRP A 44 0.26 -17.24 -19.35
CA TRP A 44 0.25 -16.74 -17.98
C TRP A 44 -0.79 -15.61 -17.83
N ASN A 45 -1.70 -15.76 -16.88
CA ASN A 45 -2.75 -14.78 -16.64
C ASN A 45 -2.29 -13.71 -15.63
N ILE A 46 -1.95 -12.52 -16.14
CA ILE A 46 -1.54 -11.33 -15.35
C ILE A 46 -2.58 -10.87 -14.33
N ASN A 47 -3.87 -11.18 -14.58
CA ASN A 47 -5.01 -10.83 -13.71
C ASN A 47 -5.34 -11.91 -12.69
N LYS A 48 -4.70 -13.10 -12.78
CA LYS A 48 -4.98 -14.23 -11.89
C LYS A 48 -4.72 -13.84 -10.45
N ARG A 49 -5.69 -14.08 -9.58
CA ARG A 49 -5.53 -13.86 -8.14
C ARG A 49 -4.91 -15.10 -7.50
N PHE A 50 -3.92 -14.91 -6.64
CA PHE A 50 -3.37 -16.04 -5.89
C PHE A 50 -4.27 -16.35 -4.69
N ASN A 51 -5.07 -17.41 -4.80
CA ASN A 51 -5.97 -17.84 -3.73
C ASN A 51 -5.28 -18.88 -2.83
N ARG A 52 -4.40 -18.43 -1.92
CA ARG A 52 -3.89 -19.29 -0.84
C ARG A 52 -4.61 -18.94 0.45
N ALA A 53 -5.22 -19.95 1.07
CA ALA A 53 -6.04 -19.85 2.27
C ALA A 53 -5.44 -18.85 3.29
N GLY A 54 -6.16 -17.75 3.51
CA GLY A 54 -5.84 -16.74 4.52
C GLY A 54 -4.92 -15.59 4.10
N ARG A 55 -4.34 -15.57 2.88
CA ARG A 55 -3.49 -14.45 2.44
C ARG A 55 -4.22 -13.50 1.51
N ARG A 56 -4.13 -12.20 1.80
CA ARG A 56 -4.52 -11.12 0.88
C ARG A 56 -3.56 -11.14 -0.31
N SER A 57 -4.00 -11.63 -1.46
CA SER A 57 -3.20 -11.54 -2.69
C SER A 57 -4.04 -10.98 -3.81
N GLY A 58 -3.57 -9.85 -4.35
CA GLY A 58 -4.12 -9.25 -5.55
C GLY A 58 -3.43 -9.79 -6.81
N PRO A 59 -3.91 -9.35 -7.98
CA PRO A 59 -3.21 -9.53 -9.26
C PRO A 59 -1.77 -9.00 -9.24
N PHE A 60 -0.99 -9.32 -10.27
CA PHE A 60 0.42 -8.92 -10.36
C PHE A 60 0.62 -7.40 -10.24
N LEU A 61 -0.31 -6.62 -10.82
CA LEU A 61 -0.34 -5.16 -10.71
C LEU A 61 -0.27 -4.64 -9.26
N TRP A 62 -0.87 -5.33 -8.28
CA TRP A 62 -0.85 -4.92 -6.85
C TRP A 62 0.53 -5.08 -6.21
N ALA A 63 1.38 -5.91 -6.82
CA ALA A 63 2.69 -6.27 -6.29
C ALA A 63 3.77 -5.27 -6.74
N VAL A 64 3.62 -4.71 -7.96
CA VAL A 64 4.60 -3.85 -8.62
C VAL A 64 4.33 -2.34 -8.50
N LEU A 65 3.39 -1.92 -7.65
CA LEU A 65 2.93 -0.52 -7.55
C LEU A 65 4.03 0.53 -7.29
N ALA A 66 5.18 0.12 -6.75
CA ALA A 66 6.32 1.00 -6.52
C ALA A 66 7.20 1.23 -7.77
N ASN A 67 7.01 0.42 -8.83
CA ASN A 67 7.74 0.50 -10.08
C ASN A 67 6.80 1.03 -11.18
N GLU A 68 6.92 2.31 -11.50
CA GLU A 68 6.05 2.99 -12.49
C GLU A 68 6.13 2.35 -13.88
N ASP A 69 7.32 1.92 -14.32
CA ASP A 69 7.50 1.32 -15.64
C ASP A 69 6.85 -0.06 -15.72
N LEU A 70 6.96 -0.88 -14.66
CA LEU A 70 6.25 -2.15 -14.60
C LEU A 70 4.73 -1.96 -14.49
N VAL A 71 4.25 -0.92 -13.81
CA VAL A 71 2.82 -0.59 -13.79
C VAL A 71 2.32 -0.25 -15.20
N LYS A 72 3.04 0.63 -15.92
CA LYS A 72 2.71 0.96 -17.32
C LYS A 72 2.68 -0.30 -18.19
N TYR A 73 3.74 -1.10 -18.14
CA TYR A 73 3.82 -2.38 -18.86
C TYR A 73 2.62 -3.28 -18.53
N CYS A 74 2.28 -3.45 -17.25
CA CYS A 74 1.13 -4.28 -16.85
C CYS A 74 -0.17 -3.78 -17.50
N LEU A 75 -0.43 -2.47 -17.45
CA LEU A 75 -1.64 -1.87 -18.03
C LEU A 75 -1.68 -2.01 -19.55
N GLU A 76 -0.55 -1.82 -20.24
CA GLU A 76 -0.41 -2.01 -21.69
C GLU A 76 -0.63 -3.47 -22.12
N HIS A 77 -0.31 -4.43 -21.25
CA HIS A 77 -0.48 -5.86 -21.48
C HIS A 77 -1.75 -6.44 -20.83
N GLY A 78 -2.78 -5.62 -20.61
CA GLY A 78 -4.11 -6.08 -20.25
C GLY A 78 -4.31 -6.39 -18.76
N ALA A 79 -3.43 -5.92 -17.88
CA ALA A 79 -3.72 -5.92 -16.45
C ALA A 79 -4.90 -5.01 -16.16
N SER A 80 -5.87 -5.55 -15.42
CA SER A 80 -7.07 -4.86 -15.00
C SER A 80 -6.86 -4.16 -13.67
N VAL A 81 -7.35 -2.92 -13.56
CA VAL A 81 -7.48 -2.20 -12.28
C VAL A 81 -8.65 -2.72 -11.42
N HIS A 82 -9.44 -3.63 -11.98
CA HIS A 82 -10.53 -4.35 -11.31
C HIS A 82 -10.16 -5.84 -11.16
N PRO A 83 -9.99 -6.35 -9.93
CA PRO A 83 -9.68 -7.75 -9.70
C PRO A 83 -10.72 -8.71 -10.30
N GLU A 84 -10.24 -9.79 -10.91
CA GLU A 84 -11.10 -10.83 -11.45
C GLU A 84 -11.98 -11.49 -10.37
N GLY A 85 -13.24 -11.76 -10.72
CA GLY A 85 -14.21 -12.41 -9.85
C GLY A 85 -14.65 -11.56 -8.66
N GLN A 86 -14.42 -10.25 -8.70
CA GLN A 86 -14.84 -9.32 -7.65
C GLN A 86 -15.99 -8.44 -8.13
N SER A 87 -17.05 -8.33 -7.31
CA SER A 87 -18.12 -7.38 -7.55
C SER A 87 -17.63 -5.92 -7.47
N PRO A 88 -18.25 -4.99 -8.22
CA PRO A 88 -17.95 -3.56 -8.11
C PRO A 88 -18.01 -3.06 -6.66
N LEU A 89 -17.21 -2.04 -6.37
CA LEU A 89 -17.21 -1.40 -5.05
C LEU A 89 -18.61 -0.86 -4.75
N GLN A 90 -19.17 -1.27 -3.61
CA GLN A 90 -20.46 -0.77 -3.15
C GLN A 90 -20.21 0.34 -2.12
N PRO A 91 -21.03 1.40 -2.11
CA PRO A 91 -20.90 2.46 -1.12
C PRO A 91 -21.17 1.91 0.28
N ASP A 92 -22.23 1.12 0.48
CA ASP A 92 -22.67 0.82 1.84
C ASP A 92 -22.10 -0.48 2.42
N PHE A 93 -21.26 -1.20 1.68
CA PHE A 93 -20.79 -2.53 2.13
C PHE A 93 -19.48 -2.97 1.50
N ILE A 94 -18.54 -3.42 2.34
CA ILE A 94 -17.30 -4.09 1.93
C ILE A 94 -17.47 -5.60 1.99
N THR A 95 -17.35 -6.27 0.83
CA THR A 95 -17.44 -7.73 0.73
C THR A 95 -16.18 -8.44 1.21
N GLN A 96 -16.27 -9.74 1.53
CA GLN A 96 -15.09 -10.54 1.88
C GLN A 96 -14.04 -10.58 0.75
N ASP A 97 -14.46 -10.56 -0.51
CA ASP A 97 -13.53 -10.49 -1.64
C ASP A 97 -12.80 -9.14 -1.71
N GLN A 98 -13.48 -8.05 -1.37
CA GLN A 98 -12.87 -6.72 -1.20
C GLN A 98 -11.91 -6.65 0.00
N LEU A 99 -12.18 -7.38 1.08
CA LEU A 99 -11.22 -7.49 2.18
C LEU A 99 -9.95 -8.29 1.81
N ARG A 100 -10.10 -9.30 0.94
CA ARG A 100 -8.99 -10.13 0.46
C ARG A 100 -8.18 -9.43 -0.63
N CYS A 101 -8.84 -8.67 -1.49
CA CYS A 101 -8.23 -7.90 -2.57
C CYS A 101 -8.85 -6.50 -2.61
N PRO A 102 -8.34 -5.54 -1.80
CA PRO A 102 -8.88 -4.18 -1.81
C PRO A 102 -8.62 -3.50 -3.15
N PRO A 103 -9.37 -2.42 -3.47
CA PRO A 103 -9.11 -1.57 -4.63
C PRO A 103 -7.62 -1.24 -4.80
N VAL A 104 -7.12 -1.21 -6.04
CA VAL A 104 -5.69 -0.96 -6.30
C VAL A 104 -5.25 0.39 -5.75
N LEU A 105 -6.11 1.41 -5.78
CA LEU A 105 -5.79 2.73 -5.24
C LEU A 105 -5.61 2.73 -3.72
N GLU A 106 -6.26 1.85 -2.96
CA GLU A 106 -5.98 1.70 -1.53
C GLU A 106 -4.54 1.19 -1.28
N LYS A 107 -4.02 0.36 -2.18
CA LYS A 107 -2.64 -0.12 -2.10
C LYS A 107 -1.64 0.88 -2.68
N ALA A 108 -2.02 1.56 -3.76
CA ALA A 108 -1.19 2.57 -4.40
C ALA A 108 -0.96 3.76 -3.45
N ALA A 109 -1.98 4.18 -2.70
CA ALA A 109 -1.84 5.21 -1.67
C ALA A 109 -0.71 4.90 -0.67
N ALA A 110 -0.52 3.62 -0.29
CA ALA A 110 0.56 3.24 0.61
C ALA A 110 1.93 3.08 -0.09
N LYS A 111 1.97 2.70 -1.37
CA LYS A 111 3.18 2.12 -1.99
C LYS A 111 3.69 2.79 -3.26
N ALA A 112 2.84 3.55 -3.94
CA ALA A 112 3.10 4.10 -5.26
C ALA A 112 3.48 5.58 -5.16
N THR A 113 4.13 6.11 -6.20
CA THR A 113 4.27 7.56 -6.38
C THR A 113 2.91 8.20 -6.68
N VAL A 114 2.79 9.52 -6.52
CA VAL A 114 1.61 10.27 -6.96
C VAL A 114 1.35 10.09 -8.45
N ALA A 115 2.41 10.02 -9.28
CA ALA A 115 2.31 9.78 -10.71
C ALA A 115 1.65 8.43 -11.03
N THR A 116 2.13 7.35 -10.42
CA THR A 116 1.55 6.01 -10.59
C THR A 116 0.11 5.95 -10.06
N PHE A 117 -0.20 6.63 -8.95
CA PHE A 117 -1.57 6.71 -8.45
C PHE A 117 -2.50 7.42 -9.44
N LYS A 118 -2.08 8.59 -9.96
CA LYS A 118 -2.81 9.34 -11.00
C LYS A 118 -3.04 8.51 -12.25
N LEU A 119 -2.01 7.76 -12.68
CA LEU A 119 -2.13 6.82 -13.80
C LEU A 119 -3.21 5.77 -13.56
N LEU A 120 -3.16 5.07 -12.43
CA LEU A 120 -4.17 4.05 -12.10
C LEU A 120 -5.58 4.65 -12.01
N HIS A 121 -5.72 5.83 -11.40
CA HIS A 121 -6.99 6.54 -11.31
C HIS A 121 -7.53 6.91 -12.70
N ALA A 122 -6.67 7.37 -13.62
CA ALA A 122 -7.04 7.64 -15.00
C ALA A 122 -7.49 6.39 -15.78
N TYR A 123 -7.00 5.21 -15.40
CA TYR A 123 -7.45 3.91 -15.92
C TYR A 123 -8.77 3.41 -15.28
N GLY A 124 -9.44 4.24 -14.47
CA GLY A 124 -10.72 3.91 -13.85
C GLY A 124 -10.62 3.10 -12.56
N ALA A 125 -9.43 3.04 -11.95
CA ALA A 125 -9.26 2.36 -10.68
C ALA A 125 -10.15 2.99 -9.59
N PRO A 126 -10.90 2.19 -8.81
CA PRO A 126 -11.83 2.74 -7.82
C PRO A 126 -11.10 3.29 -6.59
N LEU A 127 -11.54 4.47 -6.13
CA LEU A 127 -11.18 5.01 -4.82
C LEU A 127 -11.90 4.19 -3.75
N GLY A 128 -11.14 3.49 -2.91
CA GLY A 128 -11.69 2.76 -1.77
C GLY A 128 -11.83 3.64 -0.52
N TRP A 129 -12.46 3.09 0.50
CA TRP A 129 -12.68 3.74 1.81
C TRP A 129 -11.37 4.12 2.52
N ARG A 130 -10.26 3.48 2.15
CA ARG A 130 -9.00 3.57 2.91
C ARG A 130 -7.82 4.16 2.16
N CYS A 131 -8.04 4.88 1.07
CA CYS A 131 -6.93 5.55 0.36
C CYS A 131 -6.17 6.50 1.31
N LEU A 132 -6.85 7.46 1.94
CA LEU A 132 -6.19 8.40 2.86
C LEU A 132 -5.61 7.69 4.09
N HIS A 133 -6.36 6.78 4.70
CA HIS A 133 -5.89 5.94 5.81
C HIS A 133 -4.58 5.20 5.49
N HIS A 134 -4.47 4.62 4.29
CA HIS A 134 -3.28 3.90 3.86
C HIS A 134 -2.10 4.83 3.54
N ALA A 135 -2.34 6.03 3.00
CA ALA A 135 -1.30 7.02 2.79
C ALA A 135 -0.74 7.55 4.12
N VAL A 136 -1.63 7.93 5.05
CA VAL A 136 -1.26 8.39 6.40
C VAL A 136 -0.46 7.31 7.13
N HIS A 137 -0.96 6.07 7.16
CA HIS A 137 -0.25 4.96 7.80
C HIS A 137 1.09 4.63 7.12
N ALA A 138 1.24 4.86 5.82
CA ALA A 138 2.52 4.65 5.15
C ALA A 138 3.55 5.73 5.50
N ALA A 139 3.09 6.97 5.75
CA ALA A 139 3.94 8.09 6.16
C ALA A 139 4.50 7.94 7.59
N THR A 140 3.95 7.04 8.41
CA THR A 140 4.42 6.77 9.79
C THR A 140 5.51 5.71 9.87
N PHE A 141 5.77 4.90 8.83
CA PHE A 141 6.78 3.83 8.88
C PHE A 141 8.13 4.22 8.26
N PRO A 142 9.24 4.20 9.01
CA PRO A 142 10.56 4.60 8.50
C PRO A 142 11.04 3.70 7.36
N TRP A 143 10.77 2.39 7.43
CA TRP A 143 11.15 1.44 6.39
C TRP A 143 10.26 1.52 5.13
N MET A 144 9.12 2.23 5.20
CA MET A 144 8.31 2.56 4.01
C MET A 144 8.53 4.00 3.53
N SER A 145 9.19 4.84 4.33
CA SER A 145 9.30 6.28 4.08
C SER A 145 10.75 6.81 4.12
N GLY A 146 11.80 5.99 4.29
CA GLY A 146 13.20 6.44 4.28
C GLY A 146 13.46 7.67 5.15
N ARG A 147 12.88 7.70 6.36
CA ARG A 147 12.78 8.92 7.19
C ARG A 147 14.12 9.24 7.88
N PRO A 148 14.50 10.53 8.02
CA PRO A 148 15.68 10.91 8.79
C PRO A 148 15.54 10.43 10.24
N GLY A 149 16.51 9.66 10.72
CA GLY A 149 16.53 9.10 12.08
C GLY A 149 16.10 7.63 12.21
N GLY A 150 15.53 7.00 11.18
CA GLY A 150 15.34 5.55 11.20
C GLY A 150 16.66 4.82 11.02
N THR A 151 16.93 3.76 11.79
CA THR A 151 18.11 2.93 11.51
C THR A 151 17.97 2.31 10.11
N PRO A 152 18.89 2.55 9.17
CA PRO A 152 18.91 1.80 7.92
C PRO A 152 19.06 0.33 8.30
N THR A 153 18.20 -0.53 7.75
CA THR A 153 18.37 -1.96 7.95
C THR A 153 19.80 -2.32 7.52
N PRO A 154 20.60 -3.02 8.34
CA PRO A 154 21.97 -3.34 7.97
C PRO A 154 21.99 -4.08 6.62
N GLY A 155 22.50 -3.42 5.57
CA GLY A 155 22.53 -3.94 4.19
C GLY A 155 21.69 -3.20 3.15
N THR A 156 20.89 -2.19 3.51
CA THR A 156 20.18 -1.32 2.56
C THR A 156 20.83 0.06 2.51
N SER A 157 21.53 0.38 1.41
CA SER A 157 21.93 1.77 1.11
C SER A 157 20.72 2.62 0.70
N GLU A 158 20.77 3.94 0.89
CA GLU A 158 19.73 4.88 0.45
C GLU A 158 19.37 4.73 -1.04
N GLU A 159 20.33 4.30 -1.88
CA GLU A 159 20.13 3.96 -3.30
C GLU A 159 19.21 2.75 -3.55
N GLN A 160 18.80 2.00 -2.51
CA GLN A 160 17.95 0.81 -2.65
C GLN A 160 16.47 1.04 -2.30
N TYR A 161 16.08 2.22 -1.82
CA TYR A 161 14.67 2.52 -1.62
C TYR A 161 14.05 2.99 -2.95
N PRO A 162 13.01 2.31 -3.47
CA PRO A 162 12.24 2.83 -4.60
C PRO A 162 11.77 4.25 -4.25
N LYS A 163 11.85 5.21 -5.17
CA LYS A 163 11.39 6.61 -4.98
C LYS A 163 10.05 6.73 -4.26
N ALA A 164 9.14 5.79 -4.54
CA ALA A 164 7.85 5.62 -3.91
C ALA A 164 7.88 5.36 -2.39
N GLN A 165 9.05 5.23 -1.77
CA GLN A 165 9.24 4.93 -0.36
C GLN A 165 10.02 6.04 0.36
N THR A 166 10.11 7.24 -0.20
CA THR A 166 10.62 8.41 0.52
C THR A 166 9.50 9.11 1.28
N TYR A 167 9.84 9.77 2.39
CA TYR A 167 8.88 10.42 3.26
C TYR A 167 8.26 11.62 2.56
N ALA A 168 9.06 12.38 1.80
CA ALA A 168 8.56 13.42 0.92
C ALA A 168 7.50 12.88 -0.05
N GLU A 169 7.72 11.71 -0.66
CA GLU A 169 6.72 11.11 -1.54
C GLU A 169 5.51 10.54 -0.78
N ARG A 170 5.67 10.07 0.47
CA ARG A 170 4.53 9.66 1.32
C ARG A 170 3.67 10.86 1.70
N MET A 171 4.28 11.98 2.08
CA MET A 171 3.59 13.23 2.35
C MET A 171 2.93 13.81 1.09
N ALA A 172 3.62 13.78 -0.06
CA ALA A 172 3.03 14.19 -1.33
C ALA A 172 1.75 13.41 -1.68
N MET A 173 1.70 12.12 -1.34
CA MET A 173 0.46 11.32 -1.49
C MET A 173 -0.64 11.79 -0.55
N VAL A 174 -0.32 12.09 0.72
CA VAL A 174 -1.30 12.64 1.68
C VAL A 174 -1.85 13.98 1.18
N TYR A 175 -0.97 14.88 0.74
CA TYR A 175 -1.36 16.17 0.18
C TYR A 175 -2.28 16.00 -1.03
N TYR A 176 -1.87 15.17 -1.99
CA TYR A 176 -2.68 14.90 -3.18
C TYR A 176 -4.07 14.33 -2.86
N LEU A 177 -4.17 13.44 -1.86
CA LEU A 177 -5.45 12.85 -1.47
C LEU A 177 -6.38 13.85 -0.78
N VAL A 178 -5.85 14.78 -0.01
CA VAL A 178 -6.64 15.79 0.73
C VAL A 178 -6.94 17.01 -0.15
N GLU A 179 -5.94 17.58 -0.79
CA GLU A 179 -6.04 18.85 -1.52
C GLU A 179 -6.60 18.68 -2.94
N ASP A 180 -6.06 17.74 -3.72
CA ASP A 180 -6.51 17.55 -5.12
C ASP A 180 -7.77 16.67 -5.21
N LEU A 181 -7.85 15.59 -4.41
CA LEU A 181 -8.97 14.66 -4.45
C LEU A 181 -10.07 14.96 -3.42
N GLY A 182 -9.84 15.89 -2.51
CA GLY A 182 -10.86 16.33 -1.54
C GLY A 182 -11.31 15.23 -0.59
N LEU A 183 -10.46 14.24 -0.28
CA LEU A 183 -10.84 13.20 0.67
C LEU A 183 -10.98 13.78 2.08
N ASP A 184 -12.10 13.45 2.72
CA ASP A 184 -12.41 13.88 4.07
C ASP A 184 -11.39 13.33 5.09
N VAL A 185 -10.69 14.23 5.79
CA VAL A 185 -9.74 13.88 6.85
C VAL A 185 -10.40 13.28 8.10
N ASN A 186 -11.73 13.34 8.19
CA ASN A 186 -12.55 12.67 9.20
C ASN A 186 -13.31 11.46 8.65
N GLY A 187 -13.12 11.14 7.36
CA GLY A 187 -13.85 10.07 6.69
C GLY A 187 -13.59 8.70 7.34
N PRO A 188 -14.60 7.84 7.47
CA PRO A 188 -14.42 6.53 8.11
C PRO A 188 -13.65 5.56 7.19
N ASP A 189 -12.95 4.59 7.77
CA ASP A 189 -12.20 3.55 7.06
C ASP A 189 -13.06 2.37 6.56
N GLN A 190 -14.39 2.48 6.71
CA GLN A 190 -15.39 1.52 6.26
C GLN A 190 -16.79 2.20 6.19
N PRO A 191 -17.76 1.59 5.50
CA PRO A 191 -19.14 2.06 5.50
C PRO A 191 -19.72 2.17 6.92
N PRO A 192 -20.40 3.28 7.29
CA PRO A 192 -20.98 3.47 8.61
C PRO A 192 -22.04 2.43 8.99
N THR A 193 -22.73 1.88 8.00
CA THR A 193 -23.81 0.90 8.16
C THR A 193 -23.30 -0.53 8.40
N GLN A 194 -22.01 -0.78 8.17
CA GLN A 194 -21.42 -2.10 8.30
C GLN A 194 -20.86 -2.34 9.70
N ILE A 195 -21.08 -3.54 10.24
CA ILE A 195 -20.45 -4.00 11.49
C ILE A 195 -18.94 -3.77 11.41
N ARG A 196 -18.37 -3.21 12.47
CA ARG A 196 -16.93 -2.90 12.56
C ARG A 196 -16.07 -4.09 12.16
N LEU A 197 -15.33 -3.91 11.08
CA LEU A 197 -14.44 -4.93 10.55
C LEU A 197 -13.12 -4.95 11.32
N PRO A 198 -12.39 -6.09 11.33
CA PRO A 198 -11.05 -6.15 11.91
C PRO A 198 -10.10 -5.15 11.27
N MET A 199 -9.14 -4.63 12.05
CA MET A 199 -8.13 -3.66 11.58
C MET A 199 -8.75 -2.37 11.01
N ARG A 200 -9.89 -1.95 11.57
CA ARG A 200 -10.51 -0.64 11.35
C ARG A 200 -10.39 0.21 12.60
N ARG A 201 -9.70 1.33 12.46
CA ARG A 201 -9.27 2.22 13.55
C ARG A 201 -10.15 3.46 13.64
N GLY A 202 -10.91 3.78 12.59
CA GLY A 202 -11.67 5.02 12.48
C GLY A 202 -11.02 5.97 11.47
N PRO A 203 -11.11 7.29 11.68
CA PRO A 203 -10.56 8.31 10.77
C PRO A 203 -9.05 8.18 10.52
N PRO A 204 -8.51 8.82 9.47
CA PRO A 204 -7.09 8.83 9.12
C PRO A 204 -6.15 9.12 10.29
N LEU A 205 -6.48 10.10 11.15
CA LEU A 205 -5.64 10.48 12.28
C LEU A 205 -5.44 9.32 13.30
N CYS A 206 -6.40 8.40 13.43
CA CYS A 206 -6.26 7.21 14.27
C CYS A 206 -5.18 6.24 13.77
N TYR A 207 -4.76 6.35 12.50
CA TYR A 207 -3.67 5.55 11.96
C TYR A 207 -2.28 6.13 12.28
N VAL A 208 -2.20 7.40 12.71
CA VAL A 208 -0.97 8.00 13.27
C VAL A 208 -0.78 7.57 14.72
N SER A 209 -1.86 7.58 15.51
CA SER A 209 -1.80 7.19 16.92
C SER A 209 -1.61 5.68 17.16
N ASP A 210 -2.08 4.84 16.23
CA ASP A 210 -2.04 3.37 16.33
C ASP A 210 -0.92 2.74 15.51
N SER A 211 -0.04 3.54 14.89
CA SER A 211 1.15 2.93 14.31
C SER A 211 1.93 2.29 15.46
N ASP A 212 2.31 1.04 15.26
CA ASP A 212 3.40 0.41 16.00
C ASP A 212 4.71 1.13 15.62
N VAL A 213 4.78 2.44 15.87
CA VAL A 213 5.93 3.37 15.70
C VAL A 213 7.09 2.95 16.61
N LEU A 214 6.87 1.92 17.42
CA LEU A 214 7.89 1.12 18.03
C LEU A 214 8.70 0.44 16.92
N GLU A 215 9.81 1.08 16.54
CA GLU A 215 10.86 0.44 15.74
C GLU A 215 11.06 -0.97 16.31
N TYR A 216 10.98 -2.01 15.49
CA TYR A 216 11.40 -3.36 15.88
C TYR A 216 12.94 -3.36 15.99
N GLY A 217 13.46 -2.54 16.91
CA GLY A 217 14.85 -2.40 17.30
C GLY A 217 15.19 -3.49 18.30
N ALA A 218 16.44 -3.90 18.29
CA ALA A 218 16.97 -5.04 19.03
C ALA A 218 16.78 -4.92 20.55
N GLY A 219 15.61 -5.34 21.06
CA GLY A 219 15.34 -5.47 22.49
C GLY A 219 14.66 -4.25 23.13
N PRO A 220 14.22 -4.39 24.39
CA PRO A 220 13.34 -3.45 25.07
C PRO A 220 13.92 -2.06 25.38
N GLU A 221 15.15 -1.74 24.97
CA GLU A 221 15.90 -0.55 25.41
C GLU A 221 16.17 0.50 24.31
N THR A 222 15.77 0.27 23.05
CA THR A 222 16.04 1.20 21.94
C THR A 222 14.79 1.57 21.13
N TRP A 223 13.66 1.83 21.81
CA TRP A 223 12.45 2.31 21.14
C TRP A 223 12.59 3.80 20.81
N GLU A 224 13.10 4.14 19.62
CA GLU A 224 13.04 5.51 19.15
C GLU A 224 11.62 5.84 18.69
N VAL A 225 10.99 6.82 19.37
CA VAL A 225 9.68 7.31 18.97
C VAL A 225 9.86 8.19 17.74
N LEU A 226 9.23 7.82 16.62
CA LEU A 226 9.35 8.57 15.38
C LEU A 226 8.53 9.86 15.46
N ASP A 227 9.12 10.96 15.00
CA ASP A 227 8.52 12.30 15.06
C ASP A 227 7.36 12.47 14.08
N THR A 228 6.13 12.06 14.40
CA THR A 228 5.00 12.19 13.48
C THR A 228 4.40 13.61 13.38
N ARG A 229 5.03 14.63 13.98
CA ARG A 229 4.45 15.97 14.17
C ARG A 229 3.94 16.61 12.89
N GLU A 230 4.76 16.67 11.85
CA GLU A 230 4.37 17.32 10.58
C GLU A 230 3.09 16.69 9.99
N LEU A 231 3.03 15.36 9.95
CA LEU A 231 1.85 14.63 9.47
C LEU A 231 0.63 14.88 10.38
N THR A 232 0.83 14.84 11.70
CA THR A 232 -0.22 15.11 12.69
C THR A 232 -0.79 16.51 12.51
N TRP A 233 0.06 17.53 12.53
CA TRP A 233 -0.33 18.93 12.39
C TRP A 233 -0.96 19.20 11.03
N TYR A 234 -0.42 18.63 9.94
CA TYR A 234 -1.04 18.76 8.63
C TYR A 234 -2.50 18.27 8.63
N LEU A 235 -2.79 17.12 9.24
CA LEU A 235 -4.16 16.60 9.30
C LEU A 235 -5.06 17.47 10.19
N LEU A 236 -4.54 17.96 11.33
CA LEU A 236 -5.27 18.84 12.24
C LEU A 236 -5.57 20.21 11.63
N ASP A 237 -4.61 20.80 10.90
CA ASP A 237 -4.77 22.05 10.14
C ASP A 237 -5.85 21.93 9.06
N HIS A 238 -6.08 20.70 8.56
CA HIS A 238 -7.17 20.38 7.62
C HIS A 238 -8.47 19.94 8.31
N GLY A 239 -8.57 20.11 9.64
CA GLY A 239 -9.79 19.91 10.40
C GLY A 239 -10.01 18.47 10.89
N ALA A 240 -8.97 17.64 10.97
CA ALA A 240 -9.10 16.32 11.59
C ALA A 240 -9.46 16.44 13.08
N ASP A 241 -10.43 15.65 13.55
CA ASP A 241 -10.81 15.58 14.96
C ASP A 241 -9.82 14.67 15.72
N PRO A 242 -9.08 15.19 16.72
CA PRO A 242 -8.15 14.37 17.50
C PRO A 242 -8.84 13.42 18.49
N ARG A 243 -10.10 13.66 18.87
CA ARG A 243 -10.76 12.91 19.95
C ARG A 243 -10.79 11.39 19.70
N PRO A 244 -11.16 10.87 18.51
CA PRO A 244 -11.15 9.43 18.26
C PRO A 244 -9.75 8.81 18.38
N ALA A 245 -8.69 9.54 18.03
CA ALA A 245 -7.32 9.07 18.18
C ALA A 245 -6.88 9.06 19.66
N LEU A 246 -7.19 10.13 20.41
CA LEU A 246 -6.87 10.24 21.84
C LEU A 246 -7.63 9.21 22.70
N GLU A 247 -8.90 8.95 22.41
CA GLU A 247 -9.70 7.93 23.12
C GLU A 247 -9.11 6.51 22.99
N ARG A 248 -8.49 6.22 21.84
CA ARG A 248 -7.84 4.93 21.60
C ARG A 248 -6.54 4.75 22.39
N LEU A 249 -5.91 5.86 22.80
CA LEU A 249 -4.64 5.88 23.54
C LEU A 249 -4.83 5.81 25.06
N GLN A 250 -6.06 5.66 25.56
CA GLN A 250 -6.35 5.53 26.99
C GLN A 250 -5.54 4.36 27.61
N GLY A 251 -4.45 4.71 28.29
CA GLY A 251 -3.42 3.76 28.75
C GLY A 251 -1.96 4.26 28.60
N GLY A 252 -1.72 5.38 27.91
CA GLY A 252 -0.39 6.03 27.85
C GLY A 252 0.54 5.48 26.76
N SER A 253 0.01 4.78 25.77
CA SER A 253 0.80 3.99 24.80
C SER A 253 1.52 4.81 23.73
N HIS A 254 1.35 6.14 23.66
CA HIS A 254 1.99 6.98 22.62
C HIS A 254 2.20 8.45 23.06
N PRO A 255 3.09 8.74 24.04
CA PRO A 255 3.21 10.05 24.67
C PRO A 255 3.57 11.19 23.69
N THR A 256 4.37 10.91 22.66
CA THR A 256 4.75 11.92 21.66
C THR A 256 3.57 12.41 20.83
N PHE A 257 2.63 11.52 20.47
CA PHE A 257 1.45 11.94 19.70
C PHE A 257 0.54 12.83 20.54
N ILE A 258 0.36 12.49 21.83
CA ILE A 258 -0.41 13.31 22.77
C ILE A 258 0.23 14.70 22.88
N ALA A 259 1.55 14.76 23.09
CA ALA A 259 2.27 16.04 23.16
C ALA A 259 2.17 16.85 21.87
N ASP A 260 2.26 16.21 20.69
CA ASP A 260 2.11 16.91 19.41
C ASP A 260 0.70 17.47 19.22
N VAL A 261 -0.35 16.76 19.68
CA VAL A 261 -1.75 17.26 19.66
C VAL A 261 -1.96 18.38 20.68
N GLU A 262 -1.35 18.31 21.87
CA GLU A 262 -1.42 19.38 22.88
C GLU A 262 -0.66 20.64 22.46
N ALA A 263 0.37 20.50 21.63
CA ALA A 263 1.21 21.59 21.13
C ALA A 263 0.66 22.26 19.85
N TRP A 264 -0.28 21.62 19.15
CA TRP A 264 -1.01 22.17 18.01
C TRP A 264 -2.06 23.18 18.49
#